data_AF-A0A1G6ZWQ7-F1
#
_entry.id   AF-A0A1G6ZWQ7-F1
#
_cell.length_a   1.000
_cell.length_b   1.000
_cell.length_c   1.000
_cell.angle_alpha   90.00
_cell.angle_beta   90.00
_cell.angle_gamma   90.00
#
_symmetry.space_group_name_H-M   'P 1'
#
loop_
_entity.id
_entity.type
_entity.pdbx_description
1 polymer ?
#
loop_
_entity_poly.entity_id
_entity_poly.type
_entity_poly.pdbx_seq_one_letter_code
_entity_poly.pdbx_strand_id
1 'polypeptide(L)'
;MTAPYDAPEVEKKGFSMRHLILAAALGAALMVPAAAAQADVTVSFTDRLEAKMDRINAIDGRREEAFREFRTEGTRGGLPPNARLNASLFAGTEWANERLFPDIKDYNVPALFQAMMERGIKAADPDFDGTVTVKIKKLQIEAFSLAGLRGRNTQAAGDVTVLDADGNMVAQHYIWASIVPAYTASRSYTGPDYAYRKAATTTRVGPIAAEFTQKALGKLYPDYDAPGLVIVDR
;
A
#
# COMPACT_ATOMS: atom_id res chain seq x y z
N MET A 1 55.28 -38.67 -18.54
CA MET A 1 55.44 -40.01 -17.93
C MET A 1 54.09 -40.70 -18.00
N THR A 2 54.04 -41.78 -18.75
CA THR A 2 52.88 -42.53 -19.23
C THR A 2 52.76 -43.86 -18.49
N ALA A 3 51.55 -44.17 -17.97
CA ALA A 3 50.88 -45.47 -17.68
C ALA A 3 51.66 -46.59 -16.94
N PRO A 4 51.03 -47.49 -16.14
CA PRO A 4 49.93 -48.40 -16.53
C PRO A 4 48.79 -48.50 -15.46
N TYR A 5 47.51 -48.72 -15.75
CA TYR A 5 46.78 -49.89 -16.29
C TYR A 5 47.10 -51.24 -15.62
N ASP A 6 46.34 -51.57 -14.57
CA ASP A 6 46.12 -52.94 -14.10
C ASP A 6 44.64 -53.12 -13.73
N ALA A 7 43.99 -54.04 -14.44
CA ALA A 7 42.82 -54.82 -14.03
C ALA A 7 43.25 -56.28 -14.24
N PRO A 8 42.78 -57.30 -13.46
CA PRO A 8 41.36 -57.52 -13.14
C PRO A 8 41.10 -58.22 -11.78
N GLU A 9 39.84 -58.41 -11.41
CA GLU A 9 39.31 -59.77 -11.16
C GLU A 9 37.79 -59.77 -11.01
N VAL A 10 37.19 -60.77 -11.65
CA VAL A 10 35.75 -61.02 -11.74
C VAL A 10 35.42 -62.07 -10.69
N GLU A 11 34.53 -61.76 -9.75
CA GLU A 11 33.83 -62.80 -8.98
C GLU A 11 32.32 -62.66 -9.13
N LYS A 12 31.73 -63.70 -9.76
CA LYS A 12 30.29 -63.93 -9.89
C LYS A 12 29.83 -64.77 -8.70
N LYS A 13 28.78 -64.34 -8.00
CA LYS A 13 27.77 -65.12 -7.23
C LYS A 13 26.92 -64.11 -6.44
N GLY A 14 25.61 -64.19 -6.30
CA GLY A 14 24.61 -65.15 -6.72
C GLY A 14 23.24 -64.50 -6.53
N PHE A 15 22.27 -65.09 -7.20
CA PHE A 15 20.86 -64.72 -7.25
C PHE A 15 20.22 -64.68 -5.85
N SER A 16 19.53 -63.59 -5.50
CA SER A 16 18.42 -63.63 -4.54
C SER A 16 17.32 -62.67 -4.98
N MET A 17 16.36 -63.26 -5.69
CA MET A 17 15.09 -62.72 -6.09
C MET A 17 14.19 -62.68 -4.85
N ARG A 18 13.81 -61.49 -4.37
CA ARG A 18 12.59 -61.20 -3.59
C ARG A 18 12.65 -59.76 -3.07
N HIS A 19 11.90 -58.88 -3.72
CA HIS A 19 10.88 -58.00 -3.15
C HIS A 19 10.64 -56.86 -4.14
N LEU A 20 9.58 -57.08 -4.93
CA LEU A 20 8.87 -56.10 -5.72
C LEU A 20 8.26 -55.08 -4.73
N ILE A 21 8.74 -53.84 -4.73
CA ILE A 21 7.95 -52.69 -4.25
C ILE A 21 8.03 -51.64 -5.34
N LEU A 22 6.99 -51.62 -6.18
CA LEU A 22 6.61 -50.49 -7.00
C LEU A 22 6.31 -49.32 -6.04
N ALA A 23 7.22 -48.36 -5.94
CA ALA A 23 6.88 -47.02 -5.47
C ALA A 23 6.64 -46.15 -6.71
N ALA A 24 5.42 -46.24 -7.26
CA ALA A 24 4.91 -45.23 -8.17
C ALA A 24 4.67 -43.96 -7.35
N ALA A 25 5.70 -43.12 -7.22
CA ALA A 25 5.54 -41.76 -6.74
C ALA A 25 4.85 -40.98 -7.86
N LEU A 26 3.50 -41.01 -7.83
CA LEU A 26 2.66 -40.04 -8.51
C LEU A 26 3.06 -38.68 -7.95
N GLY A 27 3.93 -37.97 -8.67
CA GLY A 27 4.21 -36.57 -8.42
C GLY A 27 2.95 -35.79 -8.70
N ALA A 28 2.09 -35.65 -7.67
CA ALA A 28 1.11 -34.59 -7.65
C ALA A 28 1.91 -33.29 -7.69
N ALA A 29 2.05 -32.73 -8.90
CA ALA A 29 2.36 -31.33 -9.06
C ALA A 29 1.25 -30.58 -8.32
N LEU A 30 1.54 -30.23 -7.07
CA LEU A 30 0.78 -29.25 -6.32
C LEU A 30 0.77 -28.02 -7.21
N MET A 31 -0.33 -27.80 -7.91
CA MET A 31 -0.66 -26.51 -8.48
C MET A 31 -0.78 -25.57 -7.29
N VAL A 32 0.36 -24.98 -6.90
CA VAL A 32 0.36 -23.80 -6.07
C VAL A 32 -0.49 -22.81 -6.87
N PRO A 33 -1.65 -22.38 -6.36
CA PRO A 33 -2.40 -21.34 -7.04
C PRO A 33 -1.42 -20.18 -7.19
N ALA A 34 -1.11 -19.82 -8.44
CA ALA A 34 -0.35 -18.61 -8.72
C ALA A 34 -1.11 -17.51 -8.01
N ALA A 35 -0.50 -16.93 -6.97
CA ALA A 35 -1.06 -15.75 -6.34
C ALA A 35 -1.24 -14.75 -7.47
N ALA A 36 -2.50 -14.34 -7.71
CA ALA A 36 -2.83 -13.34 -8.72
C ALA A 36 -1.81 -12.20 -8.58
N ALA A 37 -1.10 -11.91 -9.69
CA ALA A 37 -0.07 -10.90 -9.71
C ALA A 37 -0.67 -9.62 -9.13
N GLN A 38 -0.06 -9.08 -8.07
CA GLN A 38 -0.47 -7.79 -7.56
C GLN A 38 -0.27 -6.76 -8.68
N ALA A 39 -1.27 -5.92 -8.93
CA ALA A 39 -1.14 -4.81 -9.87
C ALA A 39 0.16 -4.06 -9.59
N ASP A 40 1.05 -3.99 -10.58
CA ASP A 40 2.34 -3.33 -10.41
C ASP A 40 2.12 -1.82 -10.39
N VAL A 41 2.16 -1.22 -9.20
CA VAL A 41 1.99 0.23 -9.04
C VAL A 41 3.32 0.87 -8.69
N THR A 42 3.79 1.76 -9.56
CA THR A 42 4.97 2.58 -9.30
C THR A 42 4.55 4.00 -8.96
N VAL A 43 5.01 4.52 -7.82
CA VAL A 43 4.76 5.90 -7.39
C VAL A 43 6.04 6.71 -7.46
N SER A 44 5.96 7.89 -8.09
CA SER A 44 7.04 8.86 -8.16
C SER A 44 6.55 10.26 -7.80
N PHE A 45 7.47 11.12 -7.40
CA PHE A 45 7.20 12.52 -7.10
C PHE A 45 8.06 13.42 -7.99
N THR A 46 7.67 14.69 -8.11
CA THR A 46 8.57 15.68 -8.74
C THR A 46 9.85 15.85 -7.92
N ASP A 47 10.96 16.18 -8.57
CA ASP A 47 12.27 16.39 -7.94
C ASP A 47 12.20 17.31 -6.71
N ARG A 48 11.34 18.33 -6.76
CA ARG A 48 11.12 19.26 -5.64
C ARG A 48 10.50 18.60 -4.41
N LEU A 49 9.56 17.67 -4.61
CA LEU A 49 8.93 16.89 -3.54
C LEU A 49 9.89 15.78 -3.08
N GLU A 50 10.53 15.10 -4.02
CA GLU A 50 11.49 14.03 -3.76
C GLU A 50 12.66 14.51 -2.89
N ALA A 51 13.23 15.68 -3.21
CA ALA A 51 14.29 16.32 -2.42
C ALA A 51 13.88 16.66 -0.97
N LYS A 52 12.61 16.52 -0.61
CA LYS A 52 12.08 16.76 0.74
C LYS A 52 11.48 15.50 1.36
N MET A 53 11.48 14.36 0.65
CA MET A 53 10.70 13.19 1.01
C MET A 53 11.08 12.63 2.38
N ASP A 54 12.37 12.54 2.70
CA ASP A 54 12.84 12.12 4.02
C ASP A 54 12.23 12.97 5.15
N ARG A 55 12.19 14.28 4.96
CA ARG A 55 11.63 15.21 5.95
C ARG A 55 10.11 15.13 6.02
N ILE A 56 9.45 14.89 4.88
CA ILE A 56 8.00 14.67 4.82
C ILE A 56 7.64 13.40 5.59
N ASN A 57 8.32 12.29 5.27
CA ASN A 57 8.16 10.98 5.93
C ASN A 57 8.45 11.08 7.43
N ALA A 58 9.51 11.76 7.86
CA ALA A 58 9.81 11.93 9.28
C ALA A 58 8.78 12.78 10.04
N ILE A 59 8.12 13.74 9.39
CA ILE A 59 7.06 14.54 10.01
C ILE A 59 5.76 13.74 10.08
N ASP A 60 5.35 13.13 8.96
CA ASP A 60 4.08 12.42 8.86
C ASP A 60 4.13 11.09 9.64
N GLY A 61 5.26 10.38 9.63
CA GLY A 61 5.49 9.18 10.43
C GLY A 61 5.39 9.44 11.93
N ARG A 62 5.98 10.52 12.45
CA ARG A 62 5.80 10.91 13.87
C ARG A 62 4.35 11.26 14.24
N ARG A 63 3.59 11.82 13.28
CA ARG A 63 2.16 12.10 13.45
C ARG A 63 1.36 10.80 13.45
N GLU A 64 1.70 9.85 12.58
CA GLU A 64 1.13 8.50 12.58
C GLU A 64 1.42 7.76 13.90
N GLU A 65 2.66 7.78 14.38
CA GLU A 65 3.04 7.18 15.69
C GLU A 65 2.17 7.73 16.82
N ALA A 66 2.06 9.06 16.91
CA ALA A 66 1.22 9.72 17.90
C ALA A 66 -0.27 9.36 17.71
N PHE A 67 -0.72 9.25 16.46
CA PHE A 67 -2.08 8.85 16.16
C PHE A 67 -2.39 7.42 16.61
N ARG A 68 -1.49 6.45 16.37
CA ARG A 68 -1.69 5.06 16.80
C ARG A 68 -1.75 4.94 18.32
N GLU A 69 -0.89 5.69 19.04
CA GLU A 69 -0.87 5.64 20.51
C GLU A 69 -2.06 6.38 21.16
N PHE A 70 -2.50 7.51 20.59
CA PHE A 70 -3.41 8.43 21.28
C PHE A 70 -4.67 8.81 20.50
N ARG A 71 -4.87 8.27 19.30
CA ARG A 71 -5.98 8.63 18.38
C ARG A 71 -6.14 10.13 18.21
N THR A 72 -5.04 10.88 18.18
CA THR A 72 -5.06 12.34 18.02
C THR A 72 -3.89 12.80 17.17
N GLU A 73 -4.08 13.93 16.52
CA GLU A 73 -3.04 14.61 15.76
C GLU A 73 -2.14 15.41 16.70
N GLY A 74 -0.83 15.35 16.47
CA GLY A 74 0.14 16.09 17.27
C GLY A 74 1.52 15.43 17.25
N THR A 75 2.42 15.96 18.08
CA THR A 75 3.67 15.30 18.44
C THR A 75 3.54 14.74 19.86
N ARG A 76 4.16 13.59 20.14
CA ARG A 76 4.06 12.89 21.43
C ARG A 76 4.28 13.79 22.66
N GLY A 77 5.21 14.75 22.58
CA GLY A 77 5.51 15.69 23.66
C GLY A 77 4.54 16.87 23.83
N GLY A 78 3.57 17.05 22.92
CA GLY A 78 2.59 18.13 22.96
C GLY A 78 1.16 17.69 23.24
N LEU A 79 0.94 16.42 23.59
CA LEU A 79 -0.40 15.88 23.81
C LEU A 79 -0.84 16.02 25.28
N PRO A 80 -2.12 16.35 25.52
CA PRO A 80 -2.64 16.47 26.88
C PRO A 80 -2.68 15.09 27.57
N PRO A 81 -2.58 15.01 28.91
CA PRO A 81 -2.56 13.74 29.65
C PRO A 81 -3.75 12.82 29.37
N ASN A 82 -4.90 13.38 29.01
CA ASN A 82 -6.12 12.65 28.72
C ASN A 82 -6.24 12.15 27.27
N ALA A 83 -5.25 12.40 26.40
CA ALA A 83 -5.29 11.99 25.00
C ALA A 83 -5.48 10.47 24.83
N ARG A 84 -4.96 9.67 25.78
CA ARG A 84 -5.15 8.22 25.82
C ARG A 84 -6.62 7.78 25.89
N LEU A 85 -7.52 8.60 26.44
CA LEU A 85 -8.95 8.30 26.51
C LEU A 85 -9.60 8.25 25.11
N ASN A 86 -8.99 8.88 24.11
CA ASN A 86 -9.49 8.81 22.74
C ASN A 86 -9.45 7.38 22.18
N ALA A 87 -8.51 6.53 22.63
CA ALA A 87 -8.45 5.14 22.20
C ALA A 87 -9.76 4.41 22.50
N SER A 88 -10.32 4.60 23.70
CA SER A 88 -11.62 4.05 24.08
C SER A 88 -12.78 4.71 23.32
N LEU A 89 -12.70 6.02 23.05
CA LEU A 89 -13.77 6.75 22.34
C LEU A 89 -13.95 6.31 20.89
N PHE A 90 -12.91 5.82 20.24
CA PHE A 90 -12.92 5.34 18.86
C PHE A 90 -12.65 3.83 18.77
N ALA A 91 -12.93 3.10 19.84
CA ALA A 91 -12.78 1.64 19.84
C ALA A 91 -13.62 1.02 18.72
N GLY A 92 -13.01 0.14 17.93
CA GLY A 92 -13.66 -0.52 16.80
C GLY A 92 -13.61 0.24 15.48
N THR A 93 -13.01 1.44 15.40
CA THR A 93 -12.69 2.04 14.10
C THR A 93 -11.48 1.35 13.49
N GLU A 94 -11.61 0.92 12.23
CA GLU A 94 -10.48 0.51 11.42
C GLU A 94 -9.88 1.72 10.68
N TRP A 95 -8.72 2.17 11.15
CA TRP A 95 -8.06 3.33 10.58
C TRP A 95 -7.31 2.98 9.29
N ALA A 96 -7.39 3.86 8.28
CA ALA A 96 -6.86 3.61 6.95
C ALA A 96 -5.39 3.15 6.95
N ASN A 97 -4.51 3.90 7.62
CA ASN A 97 -3.08 3.59 7.63
C ASN A 97 -2.74 2.35 8.44
N GLU A 98 -3.49 2.02 9.50
CA GLU A 98 -3.28 0.78 10.28
C GLU A 98 -3.72 -0.44 9.48
N ARG A 99 -4.80 -0.29 8.70
CA ARG A 99 -5.31 -1.33 7.80
C ARG A 99 -4.34 -1.61 6.66
N LEU A 100 -3.73 -0.57 6.09
CA LEU A 100 -2.78 -0.69 4.98
C LEU A 100 -1.37 -1.11 5.48
N PHE A 101 -0.95 -0.60 6.63
CA PHE A 101 0.38 -0.83 7.21
C PHE A 101 0.26 -1.23 8.68
N PRO A 102 0.09 -2.54 8.98
CA PRO A 102 0.00 -3.01 10.35
C PRO A 102 1.24 -2.66 11.18
N ASP A 103 2.45 -2.81 10.61
CA ASP A 103 3.69 -2.25 11.19
C ASP A 103 3.90 -0.82 10.66
N ILE A 104 4.19 0.09 11.59
CA ILE A 104 4.47 1.49 11.26
C ILE A 104 5.80 1.68 10.52
N LYS A 105 6.72 0.72 10.61
CA LYS A 105 8.01 0.79 9.90
C LYS A 105 7.85 0.71 8.38
N ASP A 106 6.77 0.09 7.93
CA ASP A 106 6.43 -0.02 6.51
C ASP A 106 5.75 1.25 6.00
N TYR A 107 5.32 2.12 6.91
CA TYR A 107 4.64 3.36 6.56
C TYR A 107 5.61 4.44 6.07
N ASN A 108 5.35 4.92 4.85
CA ASN A 108 5.90 6.16 4.31
C ASN A 108 4.94 6.73 3.24
N VAL A 109 5.14 7.98 2.84
CA VAL A 109 4.23 8.64 1.89
C VAL A 109 4.18 7.95 0.51
N PRO A 110 5.30 7.60 -0.13
CA PRO A 110 5.27 6.82 -1.38
C PRO A 110 4.49 5.52 -1.26
N ALA A 111 4.80 4.72 -0.24
CA ALA A 111 4.12 3.44 0.02
C ALA A 111 2.62 3.63 0.25
N LEU A 112 2.21 4.71 0.93
CA LEU A 112 0.80 5.01 1.17
C LEU A 112 0.00 5.18 -0.13
N PHE A 113 0.51 6.00 -1.06
CA PHE A 113 -0.14 6.17 -2.38
C PHE A 113 -0.15 4.84 -3.15
N GLN A 114 0.94 4.08 -3.09
CA GLN A 114 1.06 2.80 -3.76
C GLN A 114 0.03 1.79 -3.23
N ALA A 115 0.02 1.54 -1.92
CA ALA A 115 -0.87 0.56 -1.30
C ALA A 115 -2.36 0.89 -1.47
N MET A 116 -2.73 2.19 -1.42
CA MET A 116 -4.10 2.61 -1.70
C MET A 116 -4.52 2.32 -3.14
N MET A 117 -3.61 2.57 -4.10
CA MET A 117 -3.86 2.33 -5.52
C MET A 117 -3.92 0.84 -5.83
N GLU A 118 -2.95 0.04 -5.36
CA GLU A 118 -2.91 -1.41 -5.53
C GLU A 118 -4.16 -2.08 -4.98
N ARG A 119 -4.58 -1.69 -3.76
CA ARG A 119 -5.82 -2.18 -3.16
C ARG A 119 -7.03 -1.82 -4.01
N GLY A 120 -7.09 -0.59 -4.51
CA GLY A 120 -8.19 -0.11 -5.33
C GLY A 120 -8.30 -0.83 -6.66
N ILE A 121 -7.18 -1.00 -7.38
CA ILE A 121 -7.10 -1.73 -8.64
C ILE A 121 -7.50 -3.18 -8.41
N LYS A 122 -6.91 -3.86 -7.42
CA LYS A 122 -7.24 -5.26 -7.12
C LYS A 122 -8.72 -5.49 -6.82
N ALA A 123 -9.39 -4.52 -6.23
CA ALA A 123 -10.82 -4.61 -5.94
C ALA A 123 -11.69 -4.30 -7.16
N ALA A 124 -11.24 -3.42 -8.06
CA ALA A 124 -11.95 -3.05 -9.28
C ALA A 124 -11.77 -4.11 -10.40
N ASP A 125 -10.55 -4.61 -10.54
CA ASP A 125 -10.09 -5.49 -11.62
C ASP A 125 -9.04 -6.47 -11.05
N PRO A 126 -9.49 -7.62 -10.49
CA PRO A 126 -8.62 -8.61 -9.87
C PRO A 126 -7.64 -9.29 -10.85
N ASP A 127 -7.95 -9.23 -12.15
CA ASP A 127 -7.19 -9.88 -13.22
C ASP A 127 -6.27 -8.89 -13.96
N PHE A 128 -6.14 -7.65 -13.46
CA PHE A 128 -5.26 -6.63 -14.04
C PHE A 128 -3.81 -7.11 -14.15
N ASP A 129 -3.28 -7.13 -15.37
CA ASP A 129 -1.95 -7.68 -15.71
C ASP A 129 -0.94 -6.62 -16.18
N GLY A 130 -1.30 -5.33 -16.08
CA GLY A 130 -0.47 -4.21 -16.49
C GLY A 130 0.32 -3.54 -15.35
N THR A 131 0.84 -2.35 -15.65
CA THR A 131 1.53 -1.47 -14.68
C THR A 131 0.82 -0.13 -14.61
N VAL A 132 0.63 0.40 -13.39
CA VAL A 132 0.13 1.75 -13.16
C VAL A 132 1.23 2.63 -12.59
N THR A 133 1.60 3.67 -13.34
CA THR A 133 2.56 4.69 -12.86
C THR A 133 1.82 5.92 -12.36
N VAL A 134 2.05 6.29 -11.10
CA VAL A 134 1.51 7.49 -10.46
C VAL A 134 2.63 8.50 -10.29
N LYS A 135 2.49 9.69 -10.86
CA LYS A 135 3.44 10.81 -10.70
C LYS A 135 2.78 11.97 -9.96
N ILE A 136 3.10 12.11 -8.68
CA ILE A 136 2.60 13.21 -7.85
C ILE A 136 3.39 14.49 -8.14
N LYS A 137 2.71 15.46 -8.76
CA LYS A 137 3.28 16.76 -9.16
C LYS A 137 3.13 17.82 -8.09
N LYS A 138 2.05 17.75 -7.33
CA LYS A 138 1.70 18.72 -6.30
C LYS A 138 1.19 17.98 -5.07
N LEU A 139 1.70 18.39 -3.91
CA LEU A 139 1.20 17.96 -2.61
C LEU A 139 1.24 19.17 -1.67
N GLN A 140 0.07 19.59 -1.20
CA GLN A 140 -0.08 20.67 -0.23
C GLN A 140 -1.04 20.23 0.88
N ILE A 141 -0.67 20.53 2.12
CA ILE A 141 -1.42 20.18 3.33
C ILE A 141 -1.49 21.45 4.18
N GLU A 142 -2.70 21.88 4.58
CA GLU A 142 -2.96 23.22 5.11
C GLU A 142 -2.08 23.60 6.32
N ALA A 143 -2.03 22.74 7.33
CA ALA A 143 -1.30 22.91 8.59
C ALA A 143 -0.08 21.97 8.69
N PHE A 144 0.62 21.76 7.57
CA PHE A 144 1.85 20.97 7.58
C PHE A 144 3.04 21.76 8.14
N SER A 145 3.84 21.09 8.98
CA SER A 145 4.98 21.74 9.64
C SER A 145 6.06 22.17 8.65
N LEU A 146 6.24 21.45 7.54
CA LEU A 146 7.19 21.83 6.50
C LEU A 146 6.59 22.90 5.58
N ALA A 147 7.20 24.09 5.54
CA ALA A 147 6.73 25.22 4.73
C ALA A 147 6.56 24.87 3.23
N GLY A 148 7.41 24.00 2.69
CA GLY A 148 7.35 23.57 1.29
C GLY A 148 6.12 22.72 0.93
N LEU A 149 5.44 22.12 1.92
CA LEU A 149 4.19 21.38 1.78
C LEU A 149 2.99 22.16 2.32
N ARG A 150 3.22 23.27 3.02
CA ARG A 150 2.13 24.06 3.58
C ARG A 150 1.37 24.79 2.46
N GLY A 151 0.04 24.80 2.55
CA GLY A 151 -0.82 25.48 1.59
C GLY A 151 -1.97 26.20 2.29
N ARG A 152 -2.77 26.95 1.53
CA ARG A 152 -4.04 27.50 2.03
C ARG A 152 -5.10 26.43 2.23
N ASN A 153 -5.07 25.41 1.38
CA ASN A 153 -5.97 24.26 1.40
C ASN A 153 -5.14 22.97 1.27
N THR A 154 -5.69 21.86 1.75
CA THR A 154 -5.14 20.53 1.49
C THR A 154 -5.55 20.05 0.08
N GLN A 155 -4.56 19.75 -0.77
CA GLN A 155 -4.75 19.36 -2.16
C GLN A 155 -3.55 18.57 -2.72
N ALA A 156 -3.82 17.69 -3.68
CA ALA A 156 -2.82 16.95 -4.43
C ALA A 156 -3.15 16.95 -5.92
N ALA A 157 -2.11 16.87 -6.76
CA ALA A 157 -2.31 16.68 -8.19
C ALA A 157 -1.15 15.90 -8.82
N GLY A 158 -1.43 15.19 -9.90
CA GLY A 158 -0.47 14.29 -10.53
C GLY A 158 -1.01 13.66 -11.79
N ASP A 159 -0.17 12.86 -12.45
CA ASP A 159 -0.60 12.02 -13.57
C ASP A 159 -0.71 10.57 -13.11
N VAL A 160 -1.64 9.85 -13.68
CA VAL A 160 -1.75 8.39 -13.57
C VAL A 160 -1.72 7.82 -14.98
N THR A 161 -0.73 6.99 -15.26
CA THR A 161 -0.51 6.34 -16.54
C THR A 161 -0.70 4.84 -16.38
N VAL A 162 -1.49 4.23 -17.26
CA VAL A 162 -1.69 2.77 -17.32
C VAL A 162 -0.93 2.23 -18.52
N LEU A 163 -0.10 1.23 -18.26
CA LEU A 163 0.62 0.46 -19.25
C LEU A 163 0.02 -0.96 -19.32
N ASP A 164 -0.09 -1.52 -20.52
CA ASP A 164 -0.41 -2.94 -20.69
C ASP A 164 0.78 -3.84 -20.32
N ALA A 165 0.59 -5.17 -20.36
CA ALA A 165 1.63 -6.15 -20.06
C ALA A 165 2.86 -6.04 -20.99
N ASP A 166 2.72 -5.47 -22.19
CA ASP A 166 3.80 -5.23 -23.15
C ASP A 166 4.52 -3.89 -22.90
N GLY A 167 4.04 -3.09 -21.93
CA GLY A 167 4.57 -1.78 -21.56
C GLY A 167 4.07 -0.63 -22.45
N ASN A 168 3.06 -0.85 -23.29
CA ASN A 168 2.46 0.21 -24.08
C ASN A 168 1.47 1.01 -23.25
N MET A 169 1.45 2.33 -23.45
CA MET A 169 0.52 3.20 -22.75
C MET A 169 -0.91 3.03 -23.27
N VAL A 170 -1.81 2.57 -22.41
CA VAL A 170 -3.24 2.40 -22.69
C VAL A 170 -4.02 3.66 -22.33
N ALA A 171 -3.66 4.29 -21.22
CA ALA A 171 -4.35 5.47 -20.72
C ALA A 171 -3.41 6.40 -19.95
N GLN A 172 -3.74 7.70 -19.97
CA GLN A 172 -3.10 8.69 -19.12
C GLN A 172 -4.14 9.71 -18.66
N HIS A 173 -4.18 9.95 -17.35
CA HIS A 173 -5.10 10.90 -16.74
C HIS A 173 -4.37 11.85 -15.81
N TYR A 174 -4.67 13.14 -15.95
CA TYR A 174 -4.32 14.11 -14.94
C TYR A 174 -5.38 14.12 -13.83
N ILE A 175 -4.93 13.94 -12.60
CA ILE A 175 -5.77 13.87 -11.41
C ILE A 175 -5.52 15.10 -10.56
N TRP A 176 -6.61 15.74 -10.16
CA TRP A 176 -6.60 16.84 -9.20
C TRP A 176 -7.57 16.53 -8.05
N ALA A 177 -7.04 16.59 -6.83
CA ALA A 177 -7.77 16.31 -5.62
C ALA A 177 -7.65 17.47 -4.63
N SER A 178 -8.77 17.74 -3.98
CA SER A 178 -8.89 18.54 -2.76
C SER A 178 -9.73 17.72 -1.79
N ILE A 179 -9.60 17.97 -0.49
CA ILE A 179 -10.43 17.30 0.51
C ILE A 179 -11.91 17.62 0.26
N VAL A 180 -12.72 16.62 -0.10
CA VAL A 180 -14.18 16.71 -0.23
C VAL A 180 -14.77 15.57 0.60
N PRO A 181 -14.76 15.73 1.93
CA PRO A 181 -14.90 14.58 2.79
C PRO A 181 -16.35 14.12 2.92
N ALA A 182 -16.54 12.80 2.91
CA ALA A 182 -17.74 12.19 3.49
C ALA A 182 -17.55 12.08 5.01
N TYR A 183 -18.60 12.43 5.77
CA TYR A 183 -18.58 12.31 7.24
C TYR A 183 -19.39 11.10 7.68
N THR A 184 -18.89 10.38 8.69
CA THR A 184 -19.67 9.35 9.38
C THR A 184 -20.05 9.81 10.79
N ALA A 185 -21.25 9.43 11.23
CA ALA A 185 -21.73 9.64 12.60
C ALA A 185 -21.21 8.57 13.59
N SER A 186 -20.59 7.49 13.09
CA SER A 186 -20.10 6.39 13.91
C SER A 186 -18.61 6.52 14.23
N ARG A 187 -18.26 6.29 15.49
CA ARG A 187 -16.87 6.21 15.99
C ARG A 187 -16.29 4.79 15.97
N SER A 188 -16.97 3.86 15.33
CA SER A 188 -16.54 2.48 15.15
C SER A 188 -16.68 2.07 13.68
N TYR A 189 -16.17 2.90 12.77
CA TYR A 189 -16.28 2.67 11.33
C TYR A 189 -15.39 1.51 10.90
N THR A 190 -15.98 0.51 10.23
CA THR A 190 -15.28 -0.67 9.68
C THR A 190 -15.51 -0.84 8.17
N GLY A 191 -16.08 0.17 7.51
CA GLY A 191 -16.42 0.11 6.09
C GLY A 191 -15.20 0.14 5.16
N PRO A 192 -15.41 0.02 3.84
CA PRO A 192 -14.34 -0.13 2.86
C PRO A 192 -13.48 1.13 2.68
N ASP A 193 -14.00 2.32 3.01
CA ASP A 193 -13.32 3.61 2.83
C ASP A 193 -12.13 3.79 3.76
N TYR A 194 -11.32 4.79 3.44
CA TYR A 194 -10.17 5.20 4.21
C TYR A 194 -10.59 6.16 5.33
N ALA A 195 -10.80 5.59 6.52
CA ALA A 195 -11.15 6.35 7.70
C ALA A 195 -9.95 7.15 8.25
N TYR A 196 -10.16 8.45 8.43
CA TYR A 196 -9.24 9.37 9.10
C TYR A 196 -9.99 10.25 10.10
N ARG A 197 -9.29 10.73 11.13
CA ARG A 197 -9.85 11.76 12.01
C ARG A 197 -9.94 13.10 11.30
N LYS A 198 -10.93 13.91 11.67
CA LYS A 198 -11.13 15.26 11.11
C LYS A 198 -9.87 16.12 11.13
N ALA A 199 -9.12 16.12 12.23
CA ALA A 199 -7.89 16.91 12.35
C ALA A 199 -6.76 16.45 11.40
N ALA A 200 -6.79 15.19 10.94
CA ALA A 200 -5.80 14.68 10.00
C ALA A 200 -5.91 15.38 8.64
N THR A 201 -7.10 15.87 8.26
CA THR A 201 -7.35 16.46 6.93
C THR A 201 -6.52 17.71 6.63
N THR A 202 -6.08 18.41 7.67
CA THR A 202 -5.24 19.60 7.54
C THR A 202 -3.80 19.34 7.99
N THR A 203 -3.51 18.19 8.58
CA THR A 203 -2.20 17.93 9.20
C THR A 203 -1.47 16.72 8.63
N ARG A 204 -2.12 15.83 7.89
CA ARG A 204 -1.49 14.58 7.42
C ARG A 204 -1.67 14.38 5.93
N VAL A 205 -0.79 13.57 5.35
CA VAL A 205 -0.84 13.24 3.92
C VAL A 205 -1.94 12.22 3.60
N GLY A 206 -2.23 11.29 4.51
CA GLY A 206 -3.19 10.20 4.27
C GLY A 206 -4.55 10.62 3.72
N PRO A 207 -5.24 11.61 4.31
CA PRO A 207 -6.54 12.03 3.80
C PRO A 207 -6.54 12.50 2.35
N ILE A 208 -5.52 13.25 1.92
CA ILE A 208 -5.46 13.69 0.52
C ILE A 208 -4.98 12.60 -0.42
N ALA A 209 -4.20 11.62 0.07
CA ALA A 209 -3.83 10.43 -0.69
C ALA A 209 -5.06 9.55 -0.98
N ALA A 210 -5.97 9.40 -0.01
CA ALA A 210 -7.24 8.70 -0.20
C ALA A 210 -8.12 9.38 -1.27
N GLU A 211 -8.31 10.71 -1.17
CA GLU A 211 -9.06 11.50 -2.16
C GLU A 211 -8.44 11.44 -3.57
N PHE A 212 -7.11 11.56 -3.66
CA PHE A 212 -6.40 11.42 -4.92
C PHE A 212 -6.62 10.04 -5.53
N THR A 213 -6.50 8.99 -4.71
CA THR A 213 -6.64 7.60 -5.16
C THR A 213 -8.07 7.31 -5.62
N GLN A 214 -9.08 7.74 -4.88
CA GLN A 214 -10.49 7.58 -5.27
C GLN A 214 -10.75 8.23 -6.64
N LYS A 215 -10.30 9.47 -6.84
CA LYS A 215 -10.49 10.17 -8.12
C LYS A 215 -9.71 9.52 -9.26
N ALA A 216 -8.51 9.01 -9.00
CA ALA A 216 -7.74 8.27 -9.98
C ALA A 216 -8.46 6.99 -10.38
N LEU A 217 -8.88 6.17 -9.41
CA LEU A 217 -9.61 4.92 -9.67
C LEU A 217 -10.94 5.17 -10.39
N GLY A 218 -11.70 6.20 -10.03
CA GLY A 218 -12.93 6.56 -10.73
C GLY A 218 -12.71 7.06 -12.18
N LYS A 219 -11.47 7.44 -12.55
CA LYS A 219 -11.11 7.71 -13.95
C LYS A 219 -10.71 6.44 -14.69
N LEU A 220 -10.02 5.52 -14.02
CA LEU A 220 -9.58 4.24 -14.60
C LEU A 220 -10.74 3.25 -14.75
N TYR A 221 -11.64 3.22 -13.78
CA TYR A 221 -12.78 2.30 -13.67
C TYR A 221 -14.06 3.10 -13.37
N PRO A 222 -14.72 3.68 -14.39
CA PRO A 222 -15.84 4.61 -14.20
C PRO A 222 -17.05 4.03 -13.45
N ASP A 223 -17.27 2.72 -13.54
CA ASP A 223 -18.39 2.02 -12.90
C ASP A 223 -18.04 1.48 -11.50
N TYR A 224 -16.80 1.64 -11.04
CA TYR A 224 -16.34 1.18 -9.75
C TYR A 224 -16.51 2.27 -8.68
N ASP A 225 -17.24 1.94 -7.61
CA ASP A 225 -17.35 2.79 -6.42
C ASP A 225 -16.09 2.68 -5.57
N ALA A 226 -15.06 3.44 -5.96
CA ALA A 226 -13.74 3.37 -5.34
C ALA A 226 -13.75 3.85 -3.89
N PRO A 227 -13.03 3.16 -2.97
CA PRO A 227 -12.89 3.59 -1.59
C PRO A 227 -12.38 5.03 -1.47
N GLY A 228 -13.16 5.85 -0.77
CA GLY A 228 -12.91 7.29 -0.61
C GLY A 228 -12.29 7.68 0.72
N LEU A 229 -12.22 8.99 0.96
CA LEU A 229 -11.95 9.54 2.28
C LEU A 229 -13.24 9.56 3.12
N VAL A 230 -13.20 8.89 4.27
CA VAL A 230 -14.20 9.05 5.33
C VAL A 230 -13.59 9.78 6.51
N ILE A 231 -14.27 10.84 6.98
CA ILE A 231 -13.95 11.51 8.22
C ILE A 231 -14.77 10.93 9.35
N VAL A 232 -14.07 10.38 10.34
CA VAL A 232 -14.63 10.02 11.64
C VAL A 232 -14.55 11.26 12.54
N ASP A 233 -15.71 11.87 12.80
CA ASP A 233 -15.86 13.01 13.72
C ASP A 233 -16.51 12.56 15.03
N ARG A 234 -16.37 13.40 16.07
CA ARG A 234 -16.91 13.13 17.40
C ARG A 234 -18.43 13.22 17.42
#